data_AF-A0A962ZC46-F1
#
_entry.id   AF-A0A962ZC46-F1
#
_cell.length_a   1.000
_cell.length_b   1.000
_cell.length_c   1.000
_cell.angle_alpha   90.00
_cell.angle_beta   90.00
_cell.angle_gamma   90.00
#
_symmetry.space_group_name_H-M   'P 1'
#
loop_
_entity.id
_entity.type
_entity.pdbx_description
1 polymer ?
#
loop_
_entity_poly.entity_id
_entity_poly.type
_entity_poly.pdbx_seq_one_letter_code
_entity_poly.pdbx_strand_id
1 'polypeptide(L)'
;GDSFLEPLKFQGVRRMEEFNMVVGVKFMTRPGEQWTIRRDAYQRIRDEFEKHGIHFAQRNVKVEVIGNQPLTDDVKQAALGAAQDAIEQQIGNEAPAR
;
A
#
# COMPACT_ATOMS: atom_id res chain seq x y z
N GLY A 1 11.06 -21.76 8.30
CA GLY A 1 10.09 -22.39 9.22
C GLY A 1 9.67 -23.71 8.61
N ASP A 2 9.36 -24.70 9.44
CA ASP A 2 9.15 -26.10 9.02
C ASP A 2 8.02 -26.33 7.99
N SER A 3 7.16 -25.33 7.76
CA SER A 3 6.09 -25.37 6.77
C SER A 3 6.46 -24.85 5.37
N PHE A 4 7.67 -24.32 5.16
CA PHE A 4 8.17 -23.93 3.83
C PHE A 4 8.77 -25.14 3.11
N LEU A 5 8.23 -25.52 1.95
CA LEU A 5 8.89 -26.50 1.07
C LEU A 5 10.05 -25.88 0.30
N GLU A 6 9.94 -24.60 -0.04
CA GLU A 6 11.02 -23.82 -0.63
C GLU A 6 11.14 -22.48 0.09
N PRO A 7 12.37 -21.93 0.21
CA PRO A 7 12.56 -20.59 0.74
C PRO A 7 11.81 -19.56 -0.12
N LEU A 8 11.48 -18.44 0.50
CA LEU A 8 10.79 -17.32 -0.13
C LEU A 8 11.66 -16.77 -1.28
N LYS A 9 11.14 -16.81 -2.52
CA LYS A 9 11.84 -16.39 -3.73
C LYS A 9 11.33 -15.04 -4.22
N PHE A 10 12.25 -14.14 -4.53
CA PHE A 10 11.92 -12.88 -5.19
C PHE A 10 11.49 -13.15 -6.63
N GLN A 11 10.36 -12.58 -7.03
CA GLN A 11 9.80 -12.74 -8.38
C GLN A 11 10.09 -11.52 -9.27
N GLY A 12 10.86 -10.54 -8.79
CA GLY A 12 11.09 -9.31 -9.53
C GLY A 12 9.98 -8.28 -9.34
N VAL A 13 10.11 -7.19 -10.08
CA VAL A 13 9.11 -6.15 -10.19
C VAL A 13 8.03 -6.61 -11.17
N ARG A 14 6.78 -6.71 -10.71
CA ARG A 14 5.64 -7.08 -11.54
C ARG A 14 5.08 -5.88 -12.30
N ARG A 15 5.07 -4.70 -11.67
CA ARG A 15 4.62 -3.44 -12.28
C ARG A 15 5.37 -2.25 -11.68
N MET A 16 5.61 -1.26 -12.53
CA MET A 16 6.00 0.09 -12.13
C MET A 16 4.74 0.96 -12.23
N GLU A 17 4.37 1.62 -11.15
CA GLU A 17 3.27 2.59 -11.11
C GLU A 17 3.88 3.99 -10.87
N GLU A 18 3.11 5.06 -11.07
CA GLU A 18 3.64 6.44 -11.02
C GLU A 18 4.23 6.79 -9.64
N PHE A 19 3.66 6.25 -8.57
CA PHE A 19 4.03 6.55 -7.18
C PHE A 19 4.50 5.33 -6.40
N ASN A 20 4.48 4.14 -6.99
CA ASN A 20 4.81 2.90 -6.29
C ASN A 20 5.37 1.82 -7.23
N MET A 21 5.96 0.80 -6.63
CA MET A 21 6.47 -0.36 -7.35
C MET A 21 5.86 -1.63 -6.77
N VAL A 22 5.26 -2.46 -7.63
CA VAL A 22 4.65 -3.72 -7.23
C VAL A 22 5.66 -4.84 -7.39
N VAL A 23 6.17 -5.32 -6.26
CA VAL A 23 7.15 -6.42 -6.22
C VAL A 23 6.44 -7.75 -5.95
N GLY A 24 6.83 -8.77 -6.70
CA GLY A 24 6.31 -10.12 -6.54
C GLY A 24 7.23 -10.98 -5.67
N VAL A 25 6.63 -11.80 -4.82
CA VAL A 25 7.30 -12.84 -4.04
C VAL A 25 6.56 -14.14 -4.25
N LYS A 26 7.29 -15.24 -4.44
CA LYS A 26 6.75 -16.59 -4.57
C LYS A 26 7.28 -17.49 -3.47
N PHE A 27 6.44 -18.41 -3.02
CA PHE A 27 6.81 -19.43 -2.05
C PHE A 27 6.02 -20.72 -2.34
N MET A 28 6.56 -21.86 -1.94
CA MET A 28 5.92 -23.17 -2.06
C MET A 28 5.69 -23.74 -0.65
N THR A 29 4.47 -24.16 -0.37
CA THR A 29 4.05 -24.65 0.96
C THR A 29 3.17 -25.88 0.82
N ARG A 30 3.00 -26.61 1.91
CA ARG A 30 2.10 -27.77 1.92
C ARG A 30 0.66 -27.26 1.71
N PRO A 31 -0.19 -28.01 1.00
CA PRO A 31 -1.61 -27.68 0.89
C PRO A 31 -2.23 -27.50 2.28
N GLY A 32 -3.02 -26.44 2.47
CA GLY A 32 -3.65 -26.10 3.76
C GLY A 32 -2.91 -25.05 4.60
N GLU A 33 -1.59 -24.90 4.47
CA GLU A 33 -0.80 -23.95 5.28
C GLU A 33 -0.50 -22.61 4.58
N GLN A 34 -0.97 -22.46 3.34
CA GLN A 34 -0.67 -21.32 2.47
C GLN A 34 -1.00 -19.97 3.12
N TRP A 35 -2.13 -19.89 3.84
CA TRP A 35 -2.61 -18.64 4.44
C TRP A 35 -1.76 -18.20 5.64
N THR A 36 -1.41 -19.14 6.51
CA THR A 36 -0.59 -18.89 7.70
C THR A 36 0.80 -18.40 7.29
N ILE A 37 1.40 -19.08 6.31
CA ILE A 37 2.74 -18.75 5.82
C ILE A 37 2.72 -17.41 5.08
N ARG A 38 1.68 -17.13 4.28
CA ARG A 38 1.52 -15.83 3.64
C ARG A 38 1.46 -14.70 4.66
N ARG A 39 0.73 -14.89 5.76
CA ARG A 39 0.60 -13.89 6.83
C ARG A 39 1.94 -13.66 7.54
N ASP A 40 2.61 -14.72 7.94
CA ASP A 40 3.92 -14.66 8.61
C ASP A 40 4.99 -14.02 7.72
N ALA A 41 5.07 -14.45 6.46
CA ALA A 41 5.98 -13.86 5.47
C ALA A 41 5.70 -12.36 5.26
N TYR A 42 4.42 -11.98 5.16
CA TYR A 42 4.04 -10.58 4.97
C TYR A 42 4.41 -9.72 6.19
N GLN A 43 4.21 -10.21 7.41
CA GLN A 43 4.61 -9.52 8.64
C GLN A 43 6.13 -9.34 8.70
N ARG A 44 6.91 -10.41 8.49
CA ARG A 44 8.38 -10.32 8.50
C ARG A 44 8.92 -9.36 7.46
N ILE A 45 8.37 -9.40 6.24
CA ILE A 45 8.74 -8.47 5.17
C ILE A 45 8.40 -7.05 5.60
N ARG A 46 7.20 -6.80 6.13
CA ARG A 46 6.81 -5.47 6.61
C ARG A 46 7.76 -4.96 7.69
N ASP A 47 8.01 -5.75 8.72
CA ASP A 47 8.83 -5.36 9.87
C ASP A 47 10.28 -5.08 9.45
N GLU A 48 10.81 -5.90 8.53
CA GLU A 48 12.16 -5.68 8.02
C GLU A 48 12.21 -4.44 7.13
N PHE A 49 11.25 -4.27 6.22
CA PHE A 49 11.17 -3.06 5.39
C PHE A 49 11.08 -1.78 6.24
N GLU A 50 10.30 -1.80 7.32
CA GLU A 50 10.17 -0.68 8.25
C GLU A 50 11.49 -0.34 8.96
N LYS A 51 12.24 -1.35 9.42
CA LYS A 51 13.58 -1.14 10.01
C LYS A 51 14.58 -0.51 9.05
N HIS A 52 14.49 -0.85 7.77
CA HIS A 52 15.33 -0.29 6.71
C HIS A 52 14.78 1.02 6.12
N GLY A 53 13.70 1.57 6.69
CA GLY A 53 13.10 2.85 6.26
C GLY A 53 12.34 2.77 4.93
N ILE A 54 11.98 1.57 4.48
CA ILE A 54 11.20 1.35 3.26
C ILE A 54 9.73 1.26 3.64
N HIS A 55 8.99 2.34 3.42
CA HIS A 55 7.55 2.37 3.69
C HIS A 55 6.77 1.84 2.49
N PHE A 56 5.72 1.05 2.76
CA PHE A 56 4.77 0.70 1.71
C PHE A 56 4.10 1.96 1.17
N ALA A 57 3.80 1.95 -0.13
CA ALA A 57 3.13 3.07 -0.77
C ALA A 57 1.78 3.35 -0.08
N GLN A 58 1.71 4.52 0.54
CA GLN A 58 0.48 5.09 1.06
C GLN A 58 -0.12 5.98 -0.03
N ARG A 59 -1.45 6.01 -0.11
CA ARG A 59 -2.16 6.97 -0.96
C ARG A 59 -2.04 8.36 -0.33
N ASN A 60 -0.93 9.04 -0.58
CA ASN A 60 -0.73 10.40 -0.13
C ASN A 60 -1.39 11.36 -1.13
N VAL A 61 -2.20 12.30 -0.63
CA VAL A 61 -2.82 13.35 -1.47
C VAL A 61 -2.19 14.68 -1.10
N LYS A 62 -1.65 15.36 -2.11
CA LYS A 62 -1.19 16.75 -1.97
C LYS A 62 -2.37 17.65 -2.31
N VAL A 63 -2.80 18.46 -1.34
CA VAL A 63 -3.89 19.43 -1.52
C VAL A 63 -3.28 20.80 -1.73
N GLU A 64 -3.57 21.41 -2.88
CA GLU A 64 -3.20 22.79 -3.18
C GLU A 64 -4.43 23.68 -3.07
N VAL A 65 -4.36 24.68 -2.18
CA VAL A 65 -5.43 25.67 -2.00
C VAL A 65 -5.07 26.90 -2.82
N ILE A 66 -5.73 27.06 -3.97
CA ILE A 66 -5.54 28.21 -4.85
C ILE A 66 -6.43 29.35 -4.37
N GLY A 67 -5.83 30.38 -3.76
CA GLY A 67 -6.54 31.58 -3.32
C GLY A 67 -5.65 32.49 -2.48
N ASN A 68 -5.96 33.79 -2.43
CA ASN A 68 -5.20 34.76 -1.63
C ASN A 68 -5.62 34.78 -0.15
N GLN A 69 -6.19 33.67 0.34
CA GLN A 69 -6.64 33.55 1.73
C GLN A 69 -5.51 32.94 2.57
N PRO A 70 -5.28 33.45 3.80
CA PRO A 70 -4.30 32.87 4.69
C PRO A 70 -4.68 31.44 5.07
N LEU A 71 -3.67 30.56 5.19
CA LEU A 71 -3.82 29.18 5.64
C LEU A 71 -4.16 29.11 7.14
N THR A 72 -5.42 29.42 7.47
CA THR A 72 -5.97 29.20 8.81
C THR A 72 -6.31 27.73 9.01
N ASP A 73 -6.43 27.31 10.28
CA ASP A 73 -6.69 25.91 10.60
C ASP A 73 -8.07 25.44 10.11
N ASP A 74 -9.06 26.33 10.05
CA ASP A 74 -10.37 26.04 9.46
C ASP A 74 -10.28 25.71 7.97
N VAL A 75 -9.46 26.47 7.22
CA VAL A 75 -9.26 26.24 5.77
C VAL A 75 -8.53 24.93 5.53
N LYS A 76 -7.55 24.57 6.39
CA LYS A 76 -6.89 23.25 6.32
C LYS A 76 -7.86 22.11 6.57
N GLN A 77 -8.71 22.22 7.59
CA GLN A 77 -9.71 21.18 7.90
C GLN A 77 -10.72 21.02 6.76
N ALA A 78 -11.23 22.12 6.21
CA ALA A 78 -12.12 22.08 5.05
C ALA A 78 -11.45 21.46 3.82
N ALA A 79 -10.19 21.82 3.54
CA ALA A 79 -9.42 21.27 2.43
C ALA A 79 -9.13 19.76 2.59
N LEU A 80 -8.83 19.31 3.82
CA LEU A 80 -8.63 17.89 4.13
C LEU A 80 -9.93 17.09 3.97
N GLY A 81 -11.07 17.62 4.46
CA GLY A 81 -12.38 16.99 4.28
C GLY A 81 -12.76 16.85 2.82
N ALA A 82 -12.61 17.92 2.03
CA ALA A 82 -12.86 17.88 0.59
C ALA A 82 -11.94 16.89 -0.16
N ALA A 83 -10.68 16.78 0.27
CA ALA A 83 -9.75 15.80 -0.28
C ALA A 83 -10.16 14.36 0.06
N GLN A 84 -10.64 14.09 1.28
CA GLN A 84 -11.16 12.77 1.66
C GLN A 84 -12.38 12.38 0.83
N ASP A 85 -13.34 13.28 0.67
CA ASP A 85 -14.55 13.04 -0.14
C ASP A 85 -14.19 12.72 -1.61
N ALA A 86 -13.22 13.46 -2.18
CA ALA A 86 -12.76 13.22 -3.55
C ALA A 86 -12.07 11.84 -3.70
N ILE A 87 -11.29 11.42 -2.69
CA ILE A 87 -10.67 10.08 -2.66
C ILE A 87 -11.75 8.99 -2.62
N GLU A 88 -12.75 9.12 -1.75
CA GLU A 88 -13.83 8.13 -1.62
C GLU A 88 -14.66 8.01 -2.91
N GLN A 89 -14.96 9.14 -3.57
CA GLN A 89 -15.64 9.15 -4.86
C GLN A 89 -14.84 8.45 -5.97
N GLN A 90 -13.52 8.63 -5.98
CA GLN A 90 -12.65 7.96 -6.95
C GLN A 90 -12.58 6.45 -6.72
N ILE A 91 -12.55 6.00 -5.45
CA ILE A 91 -12.60 4.57 -5.10
C ILE A 91 -13.93 3.93 -5.52
N GLY A 92 -15.06 4.64 -5.38
CA GLY A 92 -16.36 4.17 -5.83
C GLY A 92 -16.46 4.00 -7.35
N ASN A 93 -15.66 4.72 -8.12
CA ASN A 93 -15.65 4.68 -9.58
C ASN A 93 -14.70 3.60 -10.16
N GLU A 94 -13.69 3.18 -9.40
CA GLU A 94 -12.85 2.00 -9.68
C GLU A 94 -13.49 0.73 -9.08
N ALA A 95 -14.65 0.32 -9.60
CA ALA A 95 -15.18 -1.01 -9.29
C ALA A 95 -14.18 -2.10 -9.76
N PRO A 96 -13.99 -3.20 -9.01
CA PRO A 96 -13.02 -4.21 -9.36
C PRO A 96 -13.39 -4.82 -10.72
N ALA A 97 -12.49 -4.69 -11.70
CA ALA A 97 -12.54 -5.50 -12.91
C ALA A 97 -12.61 -6.97 -12.47
N ARG A 98 -13.69 -7.64 -12.89
CA ARG A 98 -13.97 -9.05 -12.61
C ARG A 98 -12.84 -9.98 -13.06
#